data_AF-A3TG03-F1
#
_entry.id   AF-A3TG03-F1
#
_cell.length_a   1.000
_cell.length_b   1.000
_cell.length_c   1.000
_cell.angle_alpha   90.00
_cell.angle_beta   90.00
_cell.angle_gamma   90.00
#
_symmetry.space_group_name_H-M   'P 1'
#
loop_
_entity.id
_entity.type
_entity.pdbx_description
1 polymer ?
#
loop_
_entity_poly.entity_id
_entity_poly.type
_entity_poly.pdbx_seq_one_letter_code
_entity_poly.pdbx_strand_id
1 'polypeptide(L)' 'MVLPDVRGDGRSLRATWHQEQQVVVLSLWRNNVCISTFRLSADEVPDLITFLHHALDEAYDVARERVERLEGPAQAG' A
#
# COMPACT_ATOMS: atom_id res chain seq x y z
N MET A 1 -11.43 1.61 5.98
CA MET A 1 -10.36 2.52 5.49
C MET A 1 -10.52 2.74 3.98
N VAL A 2 -10.17 3.92 3.47
CA VAL A 2 -10.20 4.23 2.02
C VAL A 2 -8.84 4.76 1.60
N LEU A 3 -8.31 4.25 0.49
CA LEU A 3 -7.03 4.64 -0.11
C LEU A 3 -7.26 5.11 -1.55
N PRO A 4 -6.80 6.32 -1.94
CA PRO A 4 -6.89 6.77 -3.32
C PRO A 4 -5.93 5.96 -4.21
N ASP A 5 -6.36 5.67 -5.43
CA ASP A 5 -5.50 5.08 -6.45
C ASP A 5 -4.65 6.17 -7.10
N VAL A 6 -3.34 5.93 -7.23
CA VAL A 6 -2.38 6.86 -7.84
C VAL A 6 -2.73 7.22 -9.29
N ARG A 7 -3.50 6.37 -9.97
CA ARG A 7 -3.99 6.62 -11.33
C ARG A 7 -5.08 7.71 -11.39
N GLY A 8 -5.65 8.12 -10.25
CA GLY A 8 -6.67 9.17 -10.20
C GLY A 8 -8.06 8.72 -10.71
N ASP A 9 -8.80 9.65 -11.32
CA ASP A 9 -10.13 9.42 -11.91
C ASP A 9 -11.20 8.87 -10.95
N GLY A 10 -11.15 9.30 -9.69
CA GLY A 10 -12.08 8.85 -8.65
C GLY A 10 -11.91 7.38 -8.29
N ARG A 11 -10.78 6.76 -8.63
CA ARG A 11 -10.48 5.37 -8.26
C ARG A 11 -9.98 5.28 -6.81
N SER A 12 -10.46 4.27 -6.10
CA SER A 12 -10.03 4.02 -4.72
C SER A 12 -10.12 2.55 -4.34
N LEU A 13 -9.30 2.13 -3.39
CA LEU A 13 -9.44 0.88 -2.67
C LEU A 13 -10.15 1.18 -1.33
N ARG A 14 -11.18 0.41 -1.00
CA ARG A 14 -11.82 0.43 0.31
C ARG A 14 -11.61 -0.90 1.00
N ALA A 15 -11.07 -0.85 2.22
CA ALA A 15 -10.87 -1.99 3.09
C ALA A 15 -11.87 -1.93 4.25
N THR A 16 -12.65 -3.00 4.43
CA THR A 16 -13.66 -3.12 5.48
C THR A 16 -13.47 -4.43 6.24
N TRP A 17 -13.48 -4.39 7.57
CA TRP A 17 -13.40 -5.58 8.41
C TRP A 17 -14.79 -6.10 8.76
N HIS A 18 -14.99 -7.40 8.59
CA HIS A 18 -16.23 -8.11 8.88
C HIS A 18 -15.95 -9.15 9.97
N GLN A 19 -16.08 -8.73 11.23
CA GLN A 19 -15.66 -9.52 12.39
C GLN A 19 -16.38 -10.87 12.49
N GLU A 20 -17.68 -10.92 12.30
CA GLU A 20 -18.44 -12.17 12.41
C GLU A 20 -18.01 -13.20 11.36
N GLN A 21 -17.65 -12.73 10.17
CA GLN A 21 -17.23 -13.58 9.06
C GLN A 21 -15.72 -13.83 9.03
N GLN A 22 -14.95 -13.18 9.91
CA GLN A 22 -13.48 -13.23 9.95
C GLN A 22 -12.84 -12.94 8.58
N VAL A 23 -13.32 -11.90 7.88
CA VAL A 23 -12.78 -11.49 6.58
C VAL A 23 -12.55 -9.99 6.49
N VAL A 24 -11.48 -9.61 5.79
CA VAL A 24 -11.29 -8.24 5.29
C VAL A 24 -11.78 -8.20 3.85
N VAL A 25 -12.75 -7.32 3.58
CA VAL A 25 -13.23 -7.05 2.23
C VAL A 25 -12.44 -5.90 1.64
N LEU A 26 -11.68 -6.20 0.58
CA LEU A 26 -10.96 -5.24 -0.23
C LEU A 26 -11.76 -4.99 -1.50
N SER A 27 -12.21 -3.75 -1.72
CA SER A 27 -13.06 -3.41 -2.86
C SER A 27 -12.50 -2.25 -3.66
N LEU A 28 -12.52 -2.37 -4.98
CA LEU A 28 -12.13 -1.33 -5.91
C LEU A 28 -13.36 -0.54 -6.32
N TRP A 29 -13.25 0.78 -6.23
CA TRP A 29 -14.32 1.71 -6.54
C TRP A 29 -13.88 2.68 -7.63
N ARG A 30 -14.83 3.11 -8.46
CA ARG A 30 -14.69 4.25 -9.35
C ARG A 30 -15.86 5.20 -9.09
N ASN A 31 -15.56 6.42 -8.67
CA ASN A 31 -16.55 7.34 -8.12
C ASN A 31 -17.34 6.66 -6.98
N ASN A 32 -18.65 6.49 -7.15
CA ASN A 32 -19.51 5.84 -6.15
C ASN A 32 -19.97 4.43 -6.57
N VAL A 33 -19.26 3.79 -7.51
CA VAL A 33 -19.58 2.43 -7.99
C VAL A 33 -18.48 1.47 -7.58
N CYS A 34 -18.86 0.39 -6.90
CA CYS A 34 -17.97 -0.74 -6.64
C CYS A 34 -17.82 -1.56 -7.93
N ILE A 35 -16.59 -1.70 -8.42
CA ILE A 35 -16.28 -2.36 -9.69
C ILE A 35 -15.62 -3.73 -9.50
N SER A 36 -15.08 -4.02 -8.32
CA SER A 36 -14.51 -5.33 -7.98
C SER A 36 -14.38 -5.50 -6.47
N THR A 37 -14.47 -6.74 -6.00
CA THR A 37 -14.34 -7.10 -4.58
C THR A 37 -13.47 -8.35 -4.44
N PHE A 38 -12.60 -8.33 -3.44
CA PHE A 38 -11.80 -9.46 -2.99
C PHE A 38 -12.04 -9.67 -1.48
N ARG A 39 -12.18 -10.93 -1.07
CA ARG A 39 -12.34 -11.30 0.34
C ARG A 39 -11.05 -11.96 0.79
N LEU A 40 -10.34 -11.30 1.70
CA LEU A 40 -9.14 -11.81 2.34
C LEU A 40 -9.55 -12.45 3.67
N SER A 41 -9.10 -13.67 3.94
CA SER A 41 -9.35 -14.30 5.22
C SER A 41 -8.53 -13.64 6.33
N ALA A 42 -9.03 -13.63 7.57
CA ALA A 42 -8.36 -12.97 8.69
C ALA A 42 -6.96 -13.54 8.99
N ASP A 43 -6.76 -14.83 8.75
CA ASP A 43 -5.48 -15.54 8.92
C ASP A 43 -4.45 -15.20 7.83
N GLU A 44 -4.87 -14.68 6.68
CA GLU A 44 -4.00 -14.22 5.60
C GLU A 44 -3.64 -12.73 5.71
N VAL A 45 -4.33 -11.98 6.57
CA VAL A 45 -4.04 -10.55 6.82
C VAL A 45 -2.59 -10.33 7.28
N PRO A 46 -2.02 -11.14 8.20
CA PRO A 46 -0.61 -11.01 8.60
C PRO A 46 0.37 -11.12 7.42
N ASP A 47 0.09 -11.99 6.46
CA ASP A 47 0.96 -12.17 5.27
C ASP A 47 0.92 -10.92 4.38
N LEU A 48 -0.28 -10.35 4.17
CA LEU A 48 -0.41 -9.10 3.43
C LEU A 48 0.32 -7.94 4.14
N ILE A 49 0.21 -7.85 5.48
CA ILE A 49 0.91 -6.81 6.26
C ILE A 49 2.42 -6.98 6.13
N THR A 50 2.92 -8.21 6.25
CA THR A 50 4.35 -8.54 6.12
C THR A 50 4.87 -8.14 4.74
N PHE A 51 4.14 -8.48 3.69
CA PHE A 51 4.48 -8.06 2.33
C PHE A 51 4.57 -6.54 2.19
N LEU A 52 3.58 -5.80 2.69
CA LEU A 52 3.55 -4.34 2.62
C LEU A 52 4.68 -3.69 3.42
N HIS A 53 5.02 -4.26 4.59
CA HIS A 53 6.13 -3.78 5.42
C HIS A 53 7.47 -3.93 4.69
N HIS A 54 7.75 -5.12 4.14
CA HIS A 54 8.99 -5.35 3.39
C HIS A 54 9.14 -4.45 2.17
N ALA A 55 8.05 -4.27 1.41
CA ALA A 55 8.06 -3.35 0.26
C ALA A 55 8.36 -1.90 0.68
N LEU A 56 7.87 -1.49 1.86
CA LEU A 56 8.14 -0.17 2.40
C LEU A 56 9.60 -0.01 2.84
N ASP A 57 10.16 -1.02 3.52
CA ASP A 57 11.57 -1.04 3.92
C ASP A 57 12.48 -0.89 2.69
N GLU A 58 12.23 -1.67 1.64
CA GLU A 58 12.99 -1.60 0.38
C GLU A 58 12.91 -0.21 -0.25
N ALA A 59 11.73 0.41 -0.26
CA ALA A 59 11.55 1.75 -0.80
C ALA A 59 12.34 2.80 0.00
N TYR A 60 12.44 2.66 1.33
CA TYR A 60 13.21 3.56 2.17
C TYR A 60 14.72 3.39 1.99
N ASP A 61 15.20 2.16 1.83
CA ASP A 61 16.61 1.91 1.60
C ASP A 61 17.05 2.51 0.25
N VAL A 62 16.27 2.32 -0.81
CA VAL A 62 16.52 2.96 -2.11
C VAL A 62 16.53 4.50 -2.00
N ALA A 63 15.61 5.07 -1.21
CA ALA A 63 15.57 6.51 -0.99
C ALA A 63 16.81 7.01 -0.22
N ARG A 64 17.25 6.28 0.82
CA ARG A 64 18.45 6.61 1.60
C ARG A 64 19.70 6.59 0.74
N GLU A 65 19.92 5.52 -0.02
CA GLU A 65 21.06 5.41 -0.94
C GLU A 65 21.10 6.56 -1.96
N ARG A 66 19.93 7.00 -2.45
CA ARG A 66 19.84 8.14 -3.36
C ARG A 66 20.29 9.44 -2.70
N VAL A 67 19.91 9.67 -1.44
CA VAL A 67 20.33 10.86 -0.68
C VAL A 67 21.84 10.84 -0.46
N GLU A 68 22.39 9.72 0.01
CA GLU A 68 23.83 9.56 0.26
C GLU A 68 24.67 9.79 -1.01
N ARG A 69 24.21 9.32 -2.18
CA ARG A 69 24.86 9.59 -3.46
C ARG A 69 24.82 11.06 -3.89
N LEU A 70 23.76 11.80 -3.54
CA LEU A 70 23.65 13.22 -3.85
C LEU A 70 24.48 14.08 -2.89
N GLU A 71 24.74 13.58 -1.69
CA GLU A 71 25.49 14.29 -0.64
C GLU A 71 27.02 14.05 -0.68
N GLY A 72 27.53 13.10 -1.49
CA GLY A 72 28.97 12.85 -1.62
C GLY A 72 29.56 13.04 -3.04
N PRO A 73 30.84 13.48 -3.20
CA PRO A 73 31.56 14.53 -2.49
C PRO A 73 31.51 15.85 -3.27
N ALA A 74 30.83 16.86 -2.73
CA ALA A 74 31.02 18.27 -3.09
C ALA A 74 32.12 18.96 -2.24
N GLN A 75 32.94 18.19 -1.53
CA GLN A 75 34.11 18.69 -0.78
C GLN A 75 35.37 17.94 -1.23
N ALA A 76 35.92 18.37 -2.36
CA ALA A 76 37.34 18.20 -2.71
C ALA A 76 37.73 19.38 -3.59
N GLY A 77 38.03 20.50 -2.94
CA GLY A 77 38.60 21.71 -3.53
C GLY A 77 39.79 22.14 -2.69
#